data_AF-A0A4Y2QZX9-F1
#
_entry.id   AF-A0A4Y2QZX9-F1
#
_cell.length_a   1.000
_cell.length_b   1.000
_cell.length_c   1.000
_cell.angle_alpha   90.00
_cell.angle_beta   90.00
_cell.angle_gamma   90.00
#
_symmetry.space_group_name_H-M   'P 1'
#
loop_
_entity.id
_entity.type
_entity.pdbx_description
1 polymer ?
#
loop_
_entity_poly.entity_id
_entity_poly.type
_entity_poly.pdbx_seq_one_letter_code
_entity_poly.pdbx_strand_id
1 'polypeptide(L)'
;MCGEAADVDPSLCEDWQERLPLLLAGYDGEDIFNMDETALFFRALPIKSMIQNSEEARGGKIPKERFTISFCVSAAGEKEKPLVIWRCQRHKPFLVCRGTRTKKHG
;
A
#
# COMPACT_ATOMS: atom_id res chain seq x y z
N MET A 1 11.79 -0.88 -1.35
CA MET A 1 10.48 -0.66 -1.99
C MET A 1 10.67 0.56 -2.86
N CYS A 2 10.51 0.45 -4.17
CA CYS A 2 10.61 1.59 -5.08
C CYS A 2 9.19 1.88 -5.56
N GLY A 3 8.72 3.10 -5.30
CA GLY A 3 7.59 3.67 -6.04
C GLY A 3 7.99 3.88 -7.49
N GLU A 4 7.00 3.97 -8.37
CA GLU A 4 7.10 4.21 -9.80
C GLU A 4 7.66 5.62 -10.07
N ALA A 5 8.94 5.84 -9.76
CA ALA A 5 9.65 7.08 -10.04
C ALA A 5 10.23 7.11 -11.46
N ALA A 6 9.90 6.12 -12.29
CA ALA A 6 10.43 6.01 -13.63
C ALA A 6 9.39 6.55 -14.62
N ASP A 7 9.72 7.74 -15.16
CA ASP A 7 9.14 8.35 -16.36
C ASP A 7 7.96 9.32 -16.14
N VAL A 8 8.18 10.35 -15.31
CA VAL A 8 7.29 11.52 -15.27
C VAL A 8 7.98 12.70 -15.94
N ASP A 9 7.34 13.26 -16.97
CA ASP A 9 7.79 14.47 -17.66
C ASP A 9 7.80 15.66 -16.69
N PRO A 10 8.94 16.36 -16.50
CA PRO A 10 9.01 17.53 -15.63
C PRO A 10 8.01 18.62 -15.98
N SER A 11 7.71 18.83 -17.27
CA SER A 11 6.75 19.85 -17.70
C SER A 11 5.32 19.50 -17.25
N LEU A 12 4.96 18.22 -17.28
CA LEU A 12 3.70 17.72 -16.76
C LEU A 12 3.61 17.96 -15.24
N CYS A 13 4.70 17.78 -14.49
CA CYS A 13 4.75 18.07 -13.06
C CYS A 13 4.52 19.55 -12.75
N GLU A 14 5.07 20.46 -13.55
CA GLU A 14 4.88 21.91 -13.40
C GLU A 14 3.41 22.29 -13.68
N ASP A 15 2.83 21.79 -14.77
CA ASP A 15 1.42 22.01 -15.11
C ASP A 15 0.47 21.56 -13.98
N TRP A 16 0.72 20.38 -13.40
CA TRP A 16 -0.12 19.87 -12.30
C TRP A 16 0.07 20.64 -10.99
N GLN A 17 1.25 21.22 -10.74
CA GLN A 17 1.47 22.08 -9.58
C GLN A 17 0.59 23.33 -9.60
N GLU A 18 0.35 23.91 -10.79
CA GLU A 18 -0.54 25.06 -10.93
C GLU A 18 -2.03 24.66 -10.94
N ARG A 19 -2.37 23.53 -11.58
CA ARG A 19 -3.76 23.10 -11.75
C ARG A 19 -4.39 22.46 -10.52
N LEU A 20 -3.61 21.71 -9.74
CA LEU A 20 -4.13 20.94 -8.60
C LEU A 20 -4.75 21.85 -7.52
N PRO A 21 -4.14 22.98 -7.10
CA PRO A 21 -4.78 23.90 -6.15
C PRO A 21 -6.12 24.46 -6.66
N LEU A 22 -6.24 24.73 -7.96
CA LEU A 22 -7.47 25.25 -8.56
C LEU A 22 -8.60 24.21 -8.52
N LEU A 23 -8.28 22.93 -8.75
CA LEU A 23 -9.25 21.84 -8.64
C LEU A 23 -9.70 21.60 -7.19
N LEU A 24 -8.82 21.86 -6.23
CA LEU A 24 -9.07 21.64 -4.80
C LEU A 24 -9.69 22.86 -4.10
N ALA A 25 -9.76 24.03 -4.74
CA ALA A 25 -10.17 25.30 -4.11
C ALA A 25 -11.58 25.33 -3.49
N GLY A 26 -12.43 24.34 -3.78
CA GLY A 26 -13.78 24.21 -3.21
C GLY A 26 -13.94 23.12 -2.15
N TYR A 27 -12.85 22.43 -1.79
CA TYR A 27 -12.88 21.34 -0.81
C TYR A 27 -12.17 21.76 0.47
N ASP A 28 -12.78 21.42 1.60
CA ASP A 28 -12.10 21.55 2.89
C ASP A 28 -11.00 20.50 3.03
N GLY A 29 -10.01 20.76 3.88
CA GLY A 29 -8.92 19.80 4.12
C GLY A 29 -9.41 18.44 4.65
N GLU A 30 -10.62 18.39 5.21
CA GLU A 30 -11.27 17.15 5.65
C GLU A 30 -11.75 16.28 4.48
N ASP A 31 -12.03 16.89 3.31
CA ASP A 31 -12.55 16.20 2.12
C ASP A 31 -11.45 15.79 1.12
N ILE A 32 -10.23 16.27 1.31
CA ILE A 32 -9.09 15.99 0.43
C ILE A 32 -8.30 14.82 1.02
N PHE A 33 -8.37 13.64 0.40
CA PHE A 33 -7.65 12.45 0.86
C PHE A 33 -6.51 12.05 -0.06
N ASN A 34 -5.39 11.64 0.53
CA ASN A 34 -4.36 10.87 -0.15
C ASN A 34 -4.43 9.41 0.28
N MET A 35 -4.15 8.49 -0.65
CA MET A 35 -4.13 7.06 -0.40
C MET A 35 -2.85 6.46 -0.98
N ASP A 36 -2.17 5.62 -0.20
CA ASP A 36 -0.97 4.92 -0.65
C ASP A 36 -0.99 3.45 -0.20
N GLU A 37 -0.31 2.60 -0.97
CA GLU A 37 -0.23 1.15 -0.75
C GLU A 37 1.19 0.73 -0.38
N THR A 38 1.34 0.06 0.75
CA THR A 38 2.59 -0.58 1.15
C THR A 38 2.48 -2.10 1.10
N ALA A 39 3.44 -2.74 0.43
CA ALA A 39 3.53 -4.20 0.38
C ALA A 39 4.40 -4.73 1.52
N LEU A 40 3.80 -5.49 2.44
CA LEU A 40 4.55 -6.21 3.47
C LEU A 40 4.85 -7.64 3.01
N PHE A 41 6.14 -7.93 2.90
CA PHE A 41 6.65 -9.25 2.56
C PHE A 41 7.03 -10.00 3.83
N PHE A 42 6.44 -11.18 4.03
CA PHE A 42 6.84 -12.08 5.11
C PHE A 42 7.27 -13.43 4.54
N ARG A 43 8.15 -14.14 5.26
CA ARG A 43 8.94 -15.29 4.75
C ARG A 43 9.94 -14.94 3.64
N ALA A 44 10.42 -13.70 3.58
CA ALA A 44 11.66 -13.41 2.85
C ALA A 44 12.80 -14.11 3.60
N LEU A 45 13.38 -15.17 3.02
CA LEU A 45 14.55 -15.87 3.59
C LEU A 45 15.64 -14.85 3.96
N PRO A 46 16.44 -15.11 5.03
CA PRO A 46 17.67 -14.39 5.25
C PRO A 46 18.54 -14.49 3.99
N ILE A 47 18.99 -13.36 3.47
CA ILE A 47 19.99 -13.30 2.38
C ILE A 47 21.33 -13.71 3.00
N LYS A 48 21.49 -14.99 3.32
CA LYS A 48 22.74 -15.67 3.68
C LYS A 48 22.42 -17.16 3.86
N SER A 49 22.48 -17.92 2.77
CA SER A 49 22.73 -19.36 2.90
C SER A 49 24.18 -19.52 3.35
N MET A 50 24.42 -19.55 4.66
CA MET A 50 25.61 -20.22 5.17
C MET A 50 25.42 -21.70 4.81
N ILE A 51 26.23 -22.16 3.87
CA ILE A 51 26.28 -23.55 3.42
C ILE A 51 26.42 -24.45 4.65
N GLN A 52 25.46 -25.33 4.86
CA GLN A 52 25.65 -26.49 5.73
C GLN A 52 25.49 -27.73 4.86
N ASN A 53 26.62 -28.39 4.63
CA ASN A 53 26.73 -29.62 3.87
C ASN A 53 25.93 -30.74 4.57
N SER A 54 24.73 -31.04 4.07
CA SER A 54 24.15 -32.39 4.14
C SER A 54 22.81 -32.41 3.40
N GLU A 55 22.77 -33.23 2.34
CA GLU A 55 21.59 -33.75 1.64
C GLU A 55 20.81 -32.77 0.75
N GLU A 56 20.46 -33.27 -0.43
CA GLU A 56 19.82 -32.59 -1.56
C GLU A 56 18.58 -31.75 -1.16
N ALA A 57 18.80 -30.51 -0.76
CA ALA A 57 17.75 -29.52 -0.61
C ALA A 57 17.32 -29.07 -2.02
N ARG A 58 16.34 -29.78 -2.57
CA ARG A 58 15.63 -29.44 -3.82
C ARG A 58 15.33 -27.94 -3.82
N GLY A 59 15.94 -27.22 -4.78
CA GLY A 59 15.88 -25.77 -4.93
C GLY A 59 14.48 -25.23 -5.23
N GLY A 60 13.59 -25.27 -4.25
CA GLY A 60 12.28 -24.63 -4.31
C GLY A 60 12.40 -23.17 -3.93
N LYS A 61 12.20 -22.25 -4.88
CA LYS A 61 12.00 -20.83 -4.58
C LYS A 61 10.72 -20.71 -3.76
N ILE A 62 10.85 -20.56 -2.45
CA ILE A 62 9.69 -20.34 -1.57
C ILE A 62 8.97 -19.08 -2.06
N PRO A 63 7.66 -19.15 -2.37
CA PRO A 63 6.92 -17.98 -2.79
C PRO A 63 6.95 -16.94 -1.68
N LYS A 64 7.41 -15.73 -2.00
CA LYS A 64 7.32 -14.60 -1.08
C LYS A 64 5.84 -14.34 -0.80
N GLU A 65 5.44 -14.56 0.43
CA GLU A 65 4.11 -14.22 0.90
C GLU A 65 4.03 -12.68 1.02
N ARG A 66 3.03 -12.08 0.36
CA ARG A 66 2.85 -10.62 0.27
C ARG A 66 1.40 -10.27 0.61
N PHE A 67 1.21 -9.45 1.64
CA PHE A 67 -0.02 -8.68 1.79
C PHE A 67 0.26 -7.23 1.42
N THR A 68 -0.75 -6.58 0.85
CA THR A 68 -0.74 -5.15 0.59
C THR A 68 -1.59 -4.47 1.65
N ILE A 69 -1.09 -3.41 2.25
CA ILE A 69 -1.84 -2.56 3.19
C ILE A 69 -2.00 -1.21 2.51
N SER A 70 -3.22 -0.71 2.41
CA SER A 70 -3.46 0.67 2.00
C SER A 70 -3.79 1.56 3.20
N PHE A 71 -3.17 2.74 3.21
CA PHE A 71 -3.44 3.83 4.13
C PHE A 71 -4.12 4.96 3.38
N CYS A 72 -5.11 5.59 4.01
CA CYS A 72 -5.80 6.75 3.46
C CYS A 72 -5.89 7.82 4.57
N VAL A 73 -5.46 9.04 4.24
CA VAL A 73 -5.34 10.16 5.18
C VAL A 73 -5.82 11.45 4.54
N SER A 74 -6.67 12.21 5.23
CA SER A 74 -7.11 13.52 4.77
C SER A 74 -6.00 14.57 4.92
N ALA A 75 -6.12 15.69 4.20
CA ALA A 75 -5.22 16.83 4.33
C ALA A 75 -5.30 17.49 5.73
N ALA A 76 -6.44 17.34 6.41
CA ALA A 76 -6.61 17.71 7.82
C ALA A 76 -6.00 16.69 8.81
N GLY A 77 -5.54 15.53 8.31
CA GLY A 77 -4.87 14.50 9.11
C GLY A 77 -5.80 13.43 9.69
N GLU A 78 -7.07 13.37 9.27
CA GLU A 78 -7.97 12.26 9.61
C GLU A 78 -7.49 10.97 8.94
N LYS A 79 -7.43 9.88 9.69
CA LYS A 79 -6.89 8.60 9.24
C LYS A 79 -8.01 7.58 9.13
N GLU A 80 -8.20 7.07 7.93
CA GLU A 80 -9.08 5.93 7.71
C GLU A 80 -8.45 4.63 8.21
N LYS A 81 -9.29 3.62 8.44
CA LYS A 81 -8.81 2.31 8.88
C LYS A 81 -8.02 1.65 7.75
N PRO A 82 -6.82 1.11 8.04
CA PRO A 82 -6.01 0.48 7.01
C PRO A 82 -6.74 -0.67 6.34
N LEU A 83 -6.70 -0.70 5.01
CA LEU A 83 -7.25 -1.78 4.21
C LEU A 83 -6.16 -2.84 4.00
N VAL A 84 -6.39 -4.07 4.46
CA VAL A 84 -5.45 -5.19 4.26
C VAL A 84 -5.96 -6.09 3.14
N ILE A 85 -5.17 -6.23 2.09
CA ILE A 85 -5.41 -7.11 0.95
C ILE A 85 -4.44 -8.30 1.03
N TRP A 86 -5.00 -9.50 1.16
CA TRP A 86 -4.26 -10.76 1.21
C TRP A 86 -4.73 -11.72 0.12
N ARG A 87 -3.83 -12.55 -0.42
CA ARG A 87 -4.19 -13.60 -1.38
C ARG A 87 -5.05 -14.66 -0.69
N CYS A 88 -6.34 -14.69 -0.99
CA CYS A 88 -7.21 -15.80 -0.64
C CYS A 88 -7.13 -16.86 -1.76
N GLN A 89 -6.86 -18.13 -1.43
CA GLN A 89 -6.67 -19.24 -2.39
C GLN A 89 -7.92 -19.64 -3.22
N ARG A 90 -8.95 -18.81 -3.32
CA ARG A 90 -10.14 -19.12 -4.14
C ARG A 90 -10.64 -17.89 -4.88
N HIS A 91 -11.06 -18.14 -6.12
CA HIS A 91 -11.68 -17.25 -7.11
C HIS A 91 -12.91 -16.45 -6.60
N LYS A 92 -12.77 -15.60 -5.58
CA LYS A 92 -13.74 -14.56 -5.22
C LYS A 92 -13.02 -13.30 -4.73
N PRO A 93 -13.43 -12.10 -5.16
CA PRO A 93 -12.65 -10.89 -4.96
C PRO A 93 -12.95 -10.24 -3.60
N PHE A 94 -11.92 -9.59 -3.02
CA PHE A 94 -11.95 -8.68 -1.87
C PHE A 94 -12.54 -9.21 -0.55
N LEU A 95 -11.68 -9.76 0.31
CA LEU A 95 -11.91 -9.72 1.76
C LEU A 95 -11.46 -8.35 2.28
N VAL A 96 -12.40 -7.44 2.46
CA VAL A 96 -12.21 -6.16 3.15
C VAL A 96 -12.43 -6.40 4.64
N CYS A 97 -11.37 -6.42 5.44
CA CYS A 97 -11.50 -6.38 6.89
C CYS A 97 -11.89 -4.96 7.34
N ARG A 98 -13.19 -4.64 7.33
CA ARG A 98 -13.71 -3.36 7.86
C ARG A 98 -13.68 -3.41 9.38
N GLY A 99 -12.79 -2.64 10.01
CA GLY A 99 -13.01 -2.30 11.42
C GLY A 99 -14.22 -1.37 11.51
N THR A 100 -15.26 -1.69 12.27
CA THR A 100 -16.41 -0.79 12.48
C THR A 100 -16.06 0.28 13.53
N ARG A 101 -16.42 1.55 13.31
CA ARG A 101 -16.38 2.60 14.36
C ARG A 101 -17.83 3.05 14.56
N THR A 102 -18.37 2.81 15.75
CA THR A 102 -19.57 3.49 16.22
C THR A 102 -19.18 4.92 16.60
N LYS A 103 -19.70 5.92 15.89
CA LYS A 103 -19.65 7.32 16.36
C LYS A 103 -20.49 7.41 17.63
N LYS A 104 -19.86 7.55 18.80
CA LYS A 104 -20.53 8.10 19.98
C LYS A 104 -20.49 9.62 19.81
N HIS A 105 -21.64 10.22 19.59
CA HIS A 105 -21.81 11.67 19.75
C HIS A 105 -21.82 11.96 21.25
N GLY A 106 -21.01 12.92 21.67
CA GLY A 106 -21.02 13.54 22.98
C GLY A 106 -21.12 15.05 22.80
#